data_AF-A0A0G0FRW1-F1
#
_entry.id   AF-A0A0G0FRW1-F1
#
_cell.length_a   1.000
_cell.length_b   1.000
_cell.length_c   1.000
_cell.angle_alpha   90.00
_cell.angle_beta   90.00
_cell.angle_gamma   90.00
#
_symmetry.space_group_name_H-M   'P 1'
#
loop_
_entity.id
_entity.type
_entity.pdbx_description
1 polymer ?
#
loop_
_entity_poly.entity_id
_entity_poly.type
_entity_poly.pdbx_seq_one_letter_code
_entity_poly.pdbx_strand_id
1 'polypeptide(L)'
;MTTETDEQQVKEFLKRAEVRTMKKDLQKLREFDALKERDKIANVKTIEEQQIDAAKKDAEAKQKIQQDIEKQKREGILSKNTEKEREAEKDLKKYANESEKQQIFLLEAQRIDLENQVKLVESEKEPQLILQKNKILSEITVQKIKLKNIVETEKKFEDEQNYIEEKEGSSNIPSEKKSLEERRSEIENQRQEVEKKRWQIEKDLAELTAMVKNIDQSFEAVSTEKNGLHEKIKGIDGSLRAIYSTVMSAEEEKRRGQQSAQKISAEETAKAHAKMNESVQREQWSGIPAPVKNRTFLKEAPDGFKERLEKSAESEEEQRKKFIQTIDEQIKT
;
A
#
# COMPACT_ATOMS: atom_id res chain seq x y z
N MET A 1 78.13 25.51 60.28
CA MET A 1 77.24 25.53 61.46
C MET A 1 75.97 26.24 61.03
N THR A 2 75.05 25.52 60.41
CA THR A 2 73.69 26.00 60.16
C THR A 2 72.93 25.92 61.47
N THR A 3 72.36 27.03 61.91
CA THR A 3 71.64 27.13 63.18
C THR A 3 70.34 26.33 63.12
N GLU A 4 70.02 25.58 64.18
CA GLU A 4 68.80 24.73 64.29
C GLU A 4 67.49 25.48 63.95
N THR A 5 67.50 26.81 64.05
CA THR A 5 66.39 27.70 63.66
C THR A 5 66.11 27.71 62.16
N ASP A 6 67.12 27.56 61.30
CA ASP A 6 66.94 27.60 59.84
C ASP A 6 66.30 26.29 59.34
N GLU A 7 66.66 25.15 59.95
CA GLU A 7 66.06 23.86 59.63
C GLU A 7 64.58 23.79 60.00
N GLN A 8 64.18 24.46 61.10
CA GLN A 8 62.78 24.55 61.50
C GLN A 8 61.95 25.41 60.53
N GLN A 9 62.52 26.54 60.06
CA GLN A 9 61.86 27.39 59.06
C GLN A 9 61.69 26.69 57.70
N VAL A 10 62.69 25.92 57.26
CA VAL A 10 62.60 25.12 56.04
C VAL A 10 61.54 24.02 56.17
N LYS A 11 61.46 23.34 57.32
CA LYS A 11 60.40 22.34 57.59
C LYS A 11 59.01 22.96 57.61
N GLU A 12 58.83 24.14 58.19
CA GLU A 12 57.53 24.85 58.15
C GLU A 12 57.18 25.31 56.73
N PHE A 13 58.15 25.79 55.96
CA PHE A 13 57.92 26.21 54.58
C PHE A 13 57.52 25.04 53.69
N LEU A 14 58.19 23.89 53.84
CA LEU A 14 57.85 22.64 53.14
C LEU A 14 56.43 22.18 53.51
N LYS A 15 56.06 22.18 54.80
CA LYS A 15 54.68 21.87 55.24
C LYS A 15 53.66 22.82 54.65
N ARG A 16 53.95 24.13 54.62
CA ARG A 16 53.05 25.13 54.01
C ARG A 16 52.93 24.95 52.50
N ALA A 17 54.02 24.57 51.81
CA ALA A 17 54.01 24.29 50.37
C ALA A 17 53.23 23.01 50.03
N GLU A 18 53.38 21.96 50.84
CA GLU A 18 52.64 20.70 50.74
C GLU A 18 51.14 20.90 51.01
N VAL A 19 50.78 21.70 52.02
CA VAL A 19 49.38 22.08 52.27
C VAL A 19 48.80 22.92 51.11
N ARG A 20 49.62 23.78 50.47
CA ARG A 20 49.18 24.59 49.32
C ARG A 20 48.96 23.77 48.06
N THR A 21 49.77 22.74 47.84
CA THR A 21 49.64 21.81 46.70
C THR A 21 48.42 20.90 46.88
N MET A 22 48.24 20.31 48.06
CA MET A 22 47.02 19.54 48.39
C MET A 22 45.73 20.37 48.25
N LYS A 23 45.75 21.65 48.63
CA LYS A 23 44.58 22.54 48.46
C LYS A 23 44.24 22.78 46.99
N LYS A 24 45.24 22.88 46.11
CA LYS A 24 45.03 22.99 44.66
C LYS A 24 44.49 21.69 44.06
N ASP A 25 44.98 20.54 44.53
CA ASP A 25 44.53 19.24 44.03
C ASP A 25 43.09 18.92 44.47
N LEU A 26 42.71 19.27 45.70
CA LEU A 26 41.33 19.21 46.17
C LEU A 26 40.39 20.14 45.39
N GLN A 27 40.87 21.32 45.00
CA GLN A 27 40.08 22.24 44.19
C GLN A 27 39.86 21.69 42.77
N LYS A 28 40.89 21.12 42.14
CA LYS A 28 40.77 20.46 40.84
C LYS A 28 39.82 19.27 40.86
N LEU A 29 39.86 18.46 41.93
CA LEU A 29 38.92 17.34 42.12
C LEU A 29 37.47 17.83 42.21
N ARG A 30 37.21 18.92 42.96
CA ARG A 30 35.87 19.51 43.05
C ARG A 30 35.39 20.10 41.72
N GLU A 31 36.28 20.75 40.97
CA GLU A 31 35.96 21.29 39.64
C GLU A 31 35.65 20.17 38.64
N PHE A 32 36.40 19.06 38.70
CA PHE A 32 36.17 17.87 37.88
C PHE A 32 34.85 17.17 38.23
N ASP A 33 34.54 17.02 39.51
CA ASP A 33 33.25 16.46 39.96
C ASP A 33 32.08 17.37 39.57
N ALA A 34 32.23 18.70 39.69
CA ALA A 34 31.22 19.66 39.26
C ALA A 34 30.99 19.64 37.74
N LEU A 35 32.03 19.43 36.94
CA LEU A 35 31.93 19.25 35.48
C LEU A 35 31.18 17.95 35.14
N LYS A 36 31.53 16.83 35.79
CA LYS A 36 30.83 15.55 35.61
C LYS A 36 29.35 15.62 35.99
N GLU A 37 29.02 16.30 37.06
CA GLU A 37 27.62 16.50 37.47
C GLU A 37 26.88 17.44 36.51
N ARG A 38 27.53 18.49 35.99
CA ARG A 38 26.96 19.32 34.90
C ARG A 38 26.68 18.52 33.64
N ASP A 39 27.61 17.68 33.21
CA ASP A 39 27.45 16.84 32.02
C ASP A 39 26.35 15.78 32.22
N LYS A 40 26.18 15.24 33.42
CA LYS A 40 25.03 14.38 33.74
C LYS A 40 23.71 15.15 33.63
N ILE A 41 23.63 16.35 34.19
CA ILE A 41 22.40 17.16 34.15
C ILE A 41 22.07 17.58 32.71
N ALA A 42 23.06 17.92 31.90
CA ALA A 42 22.87 18.26 30.49
C ALA A 42 22.38 17.09 29.61
N ASN A 43 22.72 15.85 29.99
CA ASN A 43 22.32 14.65 29.24
C ASN A 43 20.99 14.04 29.69
N VAL A 44 20.45 14.44 30.85
CA VAL A 44 19.13 14.01 31.31
C VAL A 44 18.08 14.88 30.63
N LYS A 45 17.53 14.38 29.52
CA LYS A 45 16.34 14.96 28.87
C LYS A 45 15.26 15.20 29.91
N THR A 46 14.69 16.41 29.93
CA THR A 46 13.61 16.74 30.86
C THR A 46 12.37 15.90 30.52
N ILE A 47 11.51 15.67 31.51
CA ILE A 47 10.27 14.89 31.35
C ILE A 47 9.38 15.50 30.24
N GLU A 48 9.40 16.82 30.10
CA GLU A 48 8.70 17.55 29.03
C GLU A 48 9.27 17.25 27.64
N GLU A 49 10.60 17.18 27.48
CA GLU A 49 11.24 16.84 26.21
C GLU A 49 10.94 15.38 25.81
N GLN A 50 10.92 14.47 26.78
CA GLN A 50 10.51 13.07 26.54
C GLN A 50 9.04 12.96 26.15
N GLN A 51 8.16 13.76 26.75
CA GLN A 51 6.74 13.81 26.40
C GLN A 51 6.51 14.41 25.00
N ILE A 52 7.28 15.43 24.60
CA ILE A 52 7.21 16.02 23.26
C ILE A 52 7.74 15.03 22.21
N ASP A 53 8.84 14.33 22.48
CA ASP A 53 9.38 13.29 21.58
C ASP A 53 8.40 12.10 21.44
N ALA A 54 7.75 11.70 22.53
CA ALA A 54 6.71 10.66 22.50
C ALA A 54 5.47 11.13 21.72
N ALA A 55 4.98 12.34 21.95
CA ALA A 55 3.85 12.91 21.24
C ALA A 55 4.13 13.08 19.73
N LYS A 56 5.36 13.44 19.35
CA LYS A 56 5.79 13.49 17.94
C LYS A 56 5.79 12.10 17.31
N LYS A 57 6.35 11.09 18.00
CA LYS A 57 6.33 9.69 17.53
C LYS A 57 4.90 9.15 17.38
N ASP A 58 4.02 9.48 18.31
CA ASP A 58 2.61 9.08 18.26
C ASP A 58 1.86 9.80 17.13
N ALA A 59 2.15 11.07 16.88
CA ALA A 59 1.60 11.82 15.76
C ALA A 59 2.08 11.27 14.41
N GLU A 60 3.37 10.95 14.28
CA GLU A 60 3.94 10.30 13.10
C GLU A 60 3.34 8.91 12.87
N ALA A 61 3.16 8.11 13.93
CA ALA A 61 2.52 6.80 13.84
C ALA A 61 1.06 6.92 13.39
N LYS A 62 0.30 7.88 13.96
CA LYS A 62 -1.08 8.15 13.54
C LYS A 62 -1.17 8.61 12.09
N GLN A 63 -0.24 9.46 11.63
CA GLN A 63 -0.17 9.87 10.22
C GLN A 63 0.10 8.68 9.29
N LYS A 64 1.04 7.80 9.64
CA LYS A 64 1.31 6.59 8.85
C LYS A 64 0.10 5.67 8.78
N ILE A 65 -0.56 5.42 9.92
CA ILE A 65 -1.79 4.62 9.96
C ILE A 65 -2.88 5.24 9.08
N GLN A 66 -3.04 6.56 9.13
CA GLN A 66 -4.05 7.25 8.35
C GLN A 66 -3.75 7.21 6.85
N GLN A 67 -2.47 7.33 6.46
CA GLN A 67 -2.01 7.14 5.08
C GLN A 67 -2.27 5.70 4.59
N ASP A 68 -1.99 4.69 5.41
CA ASP A 68 -2.24 3.29 5.07
C ASP A 68 -3.73 3.01 4.90
N ILE A 69 -4.58 3.56 5.78
CA ILE A 69 -6.05 3.45 5.67
C ILE A 69 -6.55 4.14 4.39
N GLU A 70 -6.03 5.32 4.05
CA GLU A 70 -6.40 6.03 2.83
C GLU A 70 -5.97 5.25 1.58
N LYS A 71 -4.76 4.70 1.59
CA LYS A 71 -4.24 3.84 0.52
C LYS A 71 -5.13 2.61 0.32
N GLN A 72 -5.50 1.91 1.41
CA GLN A 72 -6.41 0.77 1.35
C GLN A 72 -7.80 1.15 0.82
N LYS A 73 -8.35 2.30 1.23
CA LYS A 73 -9.63 2.81 0.69
C LYS A 73 -9.53 3.07 -0.81
N ARG A 74 -8.44 3.68 -1.27
CA ARG A 74 -8.19 3.95 -2.68
C ARG A 74 -8.07 2.66 -3.50
N GLU A 75 -7.32 1.69 -3.00
CA GLU A 75 -7.19 0.35 -3.61
C GLU A 75 -8.54 -0.36 -3.70
N GLY A 76 -9.35 -0.31 -2.64
CA GLY A 76 -10.70 -0.88 -2.64
C GLY A 76 -11.64 -0.22 -3.67
N ILE A 77 -11.55 1.09 -3.86
CA ILE A 77 -12.32 1.81 -4.90
C ILE A 77 -11.84 1.40 -6.30
N LEU A 78 -10.53 1.33 -6.53
CA LEU A 78 -9.95 0.86 -7.79
C LEU A 78 -10.43 -0.54 -8.14
N SER A 79 -10.38 -1.49 -7.20
CA SER A 79 -10.86 -2.86 -7.41
C SER A 79 -12.33 -2.89 -7.83
N LYS A 80 -13.20 -2.17 -7.10
CA LYS A 80 -14.63 -2.09 -7.43
C LYS A 80 -14.89 -1.49 -8.81
N ASN A 81 -14.12 -0.48 -9.21
CA ASN A 81 -14.25 0.10 -10.54
C ASN A 81 -13.82 -0.89 -11.62
N THR A 82 -12.72 -1.63 -11.42
CA THR A 82 -12.29 -2.65 -12.39
C THR A 82 -13.31 -3.79 -12.54
N GLU A 83 -14.00 -4.18 -11.47
CA GLU A 83 -15.08 -5.18 -11.54
C GLU A 83 -16.27 -4.66 -12.33
N LYS A 84 -16.69 -3.42 -12.08
CA LYS A 84 -17.78 -2.78 -12.83
C LYS A 84 -17.45 -2.59 -14.32
N GLU A 85 -16.20 -2.25 -14.63
CA GLU A 85 -15.73 -2.19 -16.02
C GLU A 85 -15.85 -3.56 -16.69
N ARG A 86 -15.41 -4.64 -16.03
CA ARG A 86 -15.54 -6.01 -16.55
C ARG A 86 -17.00 -6.44 -16.73
N GLU A 87 -17.90 -6.02 -15.84
CA GLU A 87 -19.34 -6.29 -15.99
C GLU A 87 -19.92 -5.56 -17.19
N ALA A 88 -19.58 -4.28 -17.35
CA ALA A 88 -19.98 -3.50 -18.52
C ALA A 88 -19.45 -4.11 -19.83
N GLU A 89 -18.19 -4.54 -19.87
CA GLU A 89 -17.57 -5.22 -21.02
C GLU A 89 -18.33 -6.51 -21.42
N LYS A 90 -18.80 -7.30 -20.44
CA LYS A 90 -19.62 -8.49 -20.70
C LYS A 90 -20.96 -8.15 -21.34
N ASP A 91 -21.58 -7.05 -20.94
CA ASP A 91 -22.83 -6.59 -21.54
C ASP A 91 -22.61 -6.05 -22.96
N LEU A 92 -21.50 -5.36 -23.22
CA LEU A 92 -21.12 -4.89 -24.55
C LEU A 92 -20.83 -6.03 -25.53
N LYS A 93 -20.28 -7.14 -25.04
CA LYS A 93 -20.02 -8.36 -25.84
C LYS A 93 -21.28 -8.91 -26.52
N LYS A 94 -22.48 -8.64 -25.99
CA LYS A 94 -23.76 -9.08 -26.58
C LYS A 94 -24.05 -8.40 -27.92
N TYR A 95 -23.64 -7.14 -28.07
CA TYR A 95 -23.90 -6.30 -29.25
C TYR A 95 -22.82 -6.42 -30.33
N ALA A 96 -21.69 -7.06 -30.00
CA ALA A 96 -20.58 -7.28 -30.91
C ALA A 96 -20.91 -8.28 -32.03
N ASN A 97 -20.29 -8.08 -33.20
CA ASN A 97 -20.35 -9.03 -34.32
C ASN A 97 -19.51 -10.28 -34.03
N GLU A 98 -19.67 -11.34 -34.83
CA GLU A 98 -19.00 -12.63 -34.56
C GLU A 98 -17.46 -12.53 -34.61
N SER A 99 -16.92 -11.73 -35.54
CA SER A 99 -15.48 -11.49 -35.63
C SER A 99 -14.91 -10.75 -34.41
N GLU A 100 -15.63 -9.72 -33.91
CA GLU A 100 -15.26 -8.97 -32.71
C GLU A 100 -15.35 -9.86 -31.48
N LYS A 101 -16.37 -10.73 -31.38
CA LYS A 101 -16.50 -11.71 -30.29
C LYS A 101 -15.33 -12.69 -30.27
N GLN A 102 -14.89 -13.18 -31.42
CA GLN A 102 -13.72 -14.06 -31.54
C GLN A 102 -12.44 -13.33 -31.13
N GLN A 103 -12.26 -12.08 -31.57
CA GLN A 103 -11.10 -11.27 -31.19
C GLN A 103 -11.07 -10.96 -29.69
N ILE A 104 -12.22 -10.58 -29.12
CA ILE A 104 -12.39 -10.38 -27.67
C ILE A 104 -12.03 -11.66 -26.92
N PHE A 105 -12.54 -12.82 -27.36
CA PHE A 105 -12.25 -14.10 -26.73
C PHE A 105 -10.75 -14.44 -26.74
N LEU A 106 -10.07 -14.24 -27.87
CA LEU A 106 -8.64 -14.49 -27.98
C LEU A 106 -7.83 -13.59 -27.03
N LEU A 107 -8.16 -12.29 -27.00
CA LEU A 107 -7.52 -11.31 -26.12
C LEU A 107 -7.80 -11.59 -24.64
N GLU A 108 -9.04 -11.95 -24.29
CA GLU A 108 -9.43 -12.38 -22.93
C GLU A 108 -8.62 -13.61 -22.48
N ALA A 109 -8.48 -14.62 -23.35
CA ALA A 109 -7.69 -15.82 -23.04
C ALA A 109 -6.21 -15.49 -22.81
N GLN A 110 -5.60 -14.71 -23.71
CA GLN A 110 -4.21 -14.25 -23.56
C GLN A 110 -4.01 -13.44 -22.28
N ARG A 111 -4.97 -12.59 -21.94
CA ARG A 111 -4.94 -11.80 -20.70
C ARG A 111 -4.99 -12.69 -19.47
N ILE A 112 -5.87 -13.69 -19.44
CA ILE A 112 -5.98 -14.66 -18.34
C ILE A 112 -4.67 -15.43 -18.16
N ASP A 113 -4.04 -15.87 -19.26
CA ASP A 113 -2.76 -16.56 -19.21
C ASP A 113 -1.65 -15.69 -18.60
N LEU A 114 -1.58 -14.41 -18.99
CA LEU A 114 -0.64 -13.45 -18.43
C LEU A 114 -0.94 -13.15 -16.95
N GLU A 115 -2.21 -13.00 -16.57
CA GLU A 115 -2.62 -12.81 -15.17
C GLU A 115 -2.22 -14.02 -14.31
N ASN A 116 -2.34 -15.23 -14.84
CA ASN A 116 -1.89 -16.45 -14.15
C ASN A 116 -0.36 -16.50 -14.01
N GLN A 117 0.39 -16.05 -15.02
CA GLN A 117 1.85 -15.92 -14.92
C GLN A 117 2.26 -14.89 -13.86
N VAL A 118 1.57 -13.75 -13.77
CA VAL A 118 1.81 -12.76 -12.70
C VAL A 118 1.55 -13.37 -11.33
N LYS A 119 0.41 -14.07 -11.16
CA LYS A 119 0.10 -14.74 -9.90
C LYS A 119 1.17 -15.76 -9.51
N LEU A 120 1.65 -16.56 -10.45
CA LEU A 120 2.71 -17.54 -10.21
C LEU A 120 4.00 -16.86 -9.72
N VAL A 121 4.36 -15.72 -10.32
CA VAL A 121 5.51 -14.91 -9.89
C VAL A 121 5.33 -14.42 -8.45
N GLU A 122 4.14 -13.91 -8.11
CA GLU A 122 3.83 -13.38 -6.78
C GLU A 122 3.70 -14.47 -5.70
N SER A 123 3.15 -15.64 -6.03
CA SER A 123 2.88 -16.69 -5.05
C SER A 123 4.06 -17.65 -4.86
N GLU A 124 4.88 -17.86 -5.89
CA GLU A 124 5.96 -18.86 -5.85
C GLU A 124 7.34 -18.23 -5.92
N LYS A 125 7.64 -17.46 -6.97
CA LYS A 125 9.01 -16.97 -7.21
C LYS A 125 9.45 -15.95 -6.16
N GLU A 126 8.64 -14.91 -5.91
CA GLU A 126 8.98 -13.86 -4.94
C GLU A 126 9.15 -14.45 -3.52
N PRO A 127 8.20 -15.22 -2.95
CA PRO A 127 8.33 -15.74 -1.59
C PRO A 127 9.50 -16.72 -1.43
N GLN A 128 9.80 -17.54 -2.44
CA GLN A 128 10.96 -18.43 -2.41
C GLN A 128 12.28 -17.65 -2.28
N LEU A 129 12.43 -16.56 -3.06
CA LEU A 129 13.61 -15.71 -2.98
C LEU A 129 13.67 -14.97 -1.63
N ILE A 130 12.53 -14.54 -1.06
CA ILE A 130 12.49 -13.92 0.28
C ILE A 130 12.99 -14.92 1.33
N LEU A 131 12.47 -16.15 1.30
CA LEU A 131 12.82 -17.21 2.25
C LEU A 131 14.32 -17.57 2.15
N GLN A 132 14.84 -17.71 0.94
CA GLN A 132 16.26 -17.96 0.71
C GLN A 132 17.13 -16.82 1.25
N LYS A 133 16.77 -15.56 0.97
CA LYS A 133 17.48 -14.39 1.48
C LYS A 133 17.48 -14.35 3.01
N ASN A 134 16.33 -14.58 3.64
CA ASN A 134 16.20 -14.57 5.11
C ASN A 134 17.04 -15.67 5.78
N LYS A 135 17.10 -16.85 5.16
CA LYS A 135 17.97 -17.94 5.64
C LYS A 135 19.43 -17.53 5.62
N ILE A 136 19.91 -16.99 4.50
CA ILE A 136 21.31 -16.54 4.35
C ILE A 136 21.63 -15.39 5.30
N LEU A 137 20.70 -14.45 5.49
CA LEU A 137 20.88 -13.34 6.43
C LEU A 137 21.03 -13.86 7.87
N SER A 138 20.32 -14.91 8.24
CA SER A 138 20.46 -15.57 9.55
C SER A 138 21.80 -16.30 9.68
N GLU A 139 22.32 -16.90 8.62
CA GLU A 139 23.66 -17.48 8.61
C GLU A 139 24.75 -16.39 8.74
N ILE A 140 24.57 -15.24 8.08
CA ILE A 140 25.47 -14.07 8.20
C ILE A 140 25.48 -13.55 9.63
N THR A 141 24.34 -13.45 10.33
CA THR A 141 24.33 -12.98 11.73
C THR A 141 25.06 -13.94 12.64
N VAL A 142 24.86 -15.25 12.48
CA VAL A 142 25.60 -16.28 13.23
C VAL A 142 27.10 -16.17 12.97
N GLN A 143 27.54 -16.02 11.73
CA GLN A 143 28.96 -15.88 11.39
C GLN A 143 29.55 -14.58 11.93
N LYS A 144 28.81 -13.46 11.90
CA LYS A 144 29.24 -12.19 12.51
C LYS A 144 29.43 -12.30 14.03
N ILE A 145 28.56 -13.03 14.72
CA ILE A 145 28.72 -13.29 16.16
C ILE A 145 29.98 -14.11 16.42
N LYS A 146 30.22 -15.17 15.63
CA LYS A 146 31.46 -15.96 15.73
C LYS A 146 32.71 -15.12 15.46
N LEU A 147 32.68 -14.28 14.43
CA LEU A 147 33.78 -13.37 14.11
C LEU A 147 34.06 -12.41 15.27
N LYS A 148 33.02 -11.83 15.88
CA LYS A 148 33.17 -10.95 17.04
C LYS A 148 33.87 -11.67 18.21
N ASN A 149 33.45 -12.90 18.52
CA ASN A 149 34.08 -13.69 19.58
C ASN A 149 35.56 -13.98 19.27
N ILE A 150 35.90 -14.25 18.01
CA ILE A 150 37.29 -14.44 17.56
C ILE A 150 38.12 -13.17 17.75
N VAL A 151 37.61 -12.02 17.32
CA VAL A 151 38.28 -10.72 17.50
C VAL A 151 38.50 -10.40 18.99
N GLU A 152 37.54 -10.73 19.85
CA GLU A 152 37.71 -10.59 21.30
C GLU A 152 38.80 -11.53 21.85
N THR A 153 38.95 -12.74 21.30
CA THR A 153 40.06 -13.64 21.69
C THR A 153 41.41 -13.17 21.15
N GLU A 154 41.48 -12.64 19.92
CA GLU A 154 42.71 -12.05 19.37
C GLU A 154 43.20 -10.91 20.26
N LYS A 155 42.30 -10.03 20.69
CA LYS A 155 42.64 -8.93 21.59
C LYS A 155 43.20 -9.42 22.94
N LYS A 156 42.64 -10.49 23.50
CA LYS A 156 43.17 -11.08 24.75
C LYS A 156 44.59 -11.60 24.56
N PHE A 157 44.88 -12.27 23.45
CA PHE A 157 46.23 -12.74 23.14
C PHE A 157 47.20 -11.58 22.91
N GLU A 158 46.76 -10.50 22.27
CA GLU A 158 47.57 -9.28 22.08
C GLU A 158 47.87 -8.59 23.43
N ASP A 159 46.87 -8.46 24.30
CA ASP A 159 47.03 -7.92 25.66
C ASP A 159 48.00 -8.79 26.50
N GLU A 160 47.89 -10.13 26.42
CA GLU A 160 48.82 -11.05 27.08
C GLU A 160 50.24 -10.98 26.51
N GLN A 161 50.38 -10.83 25.19
CA GLN A 161 51.68 -10.67 24.53
C GLN A 161 52.39 -9.39 24.98
N ASN A 162 51.66 -8.27 25.02
CA ASN A 162 52.16 -6.99 25.54
C ASN A 162 52.58 -7.08 27.01
N TYR A 163 51.79 -7.78 27.83
CA TYR A 163 52.12 -8.01 29.24
C TYR A 163 53.41 -8.82 29.42
N ILE A 164 53.60 -9.87 28.62
CA ILE A 164 54.83 -10.70 28.66
C ILE A 164 56.04 -9.88 28.21
N GLU A 165 55.90 -9.07 27.17
CA GLU A 165 56.99 -8.22 26.66
C GLU A 165 57.42 -7.17 27.71
N GLU A 166 56.47 -6.55 28.42
CA GLU A 166 56.76 -5.64 29.54
C GLU A 166 57.45 -6.36 30.72
N LYS A 167 57.01 -7.59 31.04
CA LYS A 167 57.63 -8.43 32.08
C LYS A 167 59.04 -8.90 31.71
N GLU A 168 59.27 -9.24 30.44
CA GLU A 168 60.58 -9.65 29.95
C GLU A 168 61.57 -8.47 29.98
N GLY A 169 61.11 -7.27 29.59
CA GLY A 169 61.91 -6.05 29.63
C GLY A 169 62.27 -5.59 31.05
N SER A 170 61.46 -5.93 32.06
CA SER A 170 61.68 -5.56 33.46
C SER A 170 62.39 -6.63 34.31
N SER A 171 62.37 -7.91 33.89
CA SER A 171 63.12 -8.96 34.60
C SER A 171 64.62 -8.90 34.26
N ASN A 172 65.47 -9.10 35.27
CA ASN A 172 66.92 -9.27 35.10
C ASN A 172 67.36 -10.72 35.29
N ILE A 173 66.43 -11.66 35.49
CA ILE A 173 66.71 -13.07 35.79
C ILE A 173 66.69 -13.88 34.49
N PRO A 174 67.81 -14.51 34.06
CA PRO A 174 67.89 -15.23 32.79
C PRO A 174 66.90 -16.40 32.66
N SER A 175 66.64 -17.13 33.74
CA SER A 175 65.68 -18.24 33.73
C SER A 175 64.24 -17.77 33.52
N GLU A 176 63.88 -16.63 34.12
CA GLU A 176 62.55 -16.03 33.93
C GLU A 176 62.37 -15.53 32.49
N LYS A 177 63.38 -14.86 31.93
CA LYS A 177 63.35 -14.43 30.52
C LYS A 177 63.11 -15.59 29.56
N LYS A 178 63.82 -16.70 29.75
CA LYS A 178 63.61 -17.90 28.92
C LYS A 178 62.19 -18.45 29.04
N SER A 179 61.63 -18.49 30.25
CA SER A 179 60.24 -18.95 30.46
C SER A 179 59.20 -18.01 29.82
N LEU A 180 59.45 -16.69 29.85
CA LEU A 180 58.61 -15.68 29.21
C LEU A 180 58.68 -15.77 27.69
N GLU A 181 59.87 -16.04 27.13
CA GLU A 181 60.07 -16.27 25.69
C GLU A 181 59.33 -17.52 25.21
N GLU A 182 59.42 -18.63 25.95
CA GLU A 182 58.65 -19.86 25.67
C GLU A 182 57.14 -19.59 25.68
N ARG A 183 56.66 -18.83 26.68
CA ARG A 183 55.24 -18.45 26.76
C ARG A 183 54.83 -17.51 25.61
N ARG A 184 55.68 -16.56 25.23
CA ARG A 184 55.46 -15.68 24.07
C ARG A 184 55.33 -16.49 22.78
N SER A 185 56.18 -17.49 22.58
CA SER A 185 56.11 -18.39 21.43
C SER A 185 54.81 -19.21 21.43
N GLU A 186 54.34 -19.65 22.60
CA GLU A 186 53.07 -20.38 22.72
C GLU A 186 51.88 -19.48 22.34
N ILE A 187 51.84 -18.23 22.82
CA ILE A 187 50.79 -17.26 22.49
C ILE A 187 50.81 -16.89 21.02
N GLU A 188 51.98 -16.72 20.40
CA GLU A 188 52.10 -16.45 18.96
C GLU A 188 51.49 -17.59 18.13
N ASN A 189 51.77 -18.85 18.50
CA ASN A 189 51.17 -20.00 17.84
C ASN A 189 49.64 -20.02 18.00
N GLN A 190 49.13 -19.72 19.20
CA GLN A 190 47.69 -19.59 19.44
C GLN A 190 47.06 -18.45 18.63
N ARG A 191 47.73 -17.30 18.53
CA ARG A 191 47.26 -16.16 17.71
C ARG A 191 47.16 -16.54 16.24
N GLN A 192 48.15 -17.25 15.71
CA GLN A 192 48.11 -17.74 14.32
C GLN A 192 46.97 -18.73 14.07
N GLU A 193 46.64 -19.61 15.03
CA GLU A 193 45.48 -20.50 14.91
C GLU A 193 44.15 -19.74 14.91
N VAL A 194 44.04 -18.71 15.75
CA VAL A 194 42.86 -17.86 15.84
C VAL A 194 42.70 -17.03 14.57
N GLU A 195 43.79 -16.49 14.04
CA GLU A 195 43.80 -15.74 12.78
C GLU A 195 43.36 -16.63 11.62
N LYS A 196 43.84 -17.88 11.53
CA LYS A 196 43.35 -18.83 10.52
C LYS A 196 41.84 -19.05 10.60
N LYS A 197 41.29 -19.18 11.82
CA LYS A 197 39.84 -19.30 12.04
C LYS A 197 39.11 -18.02 11.63
N ARG A 198 39.68 -16.85 11.93
CA ARG A 198 39.14 -15.55 11.53
C ARG A 198 39.02 -15.44 10.00
N TRP A 199 40.11 -15.74 9.30
CA TRP A 199 40.17 -15.72 7.84
C TRP A 199 39.13 -16.66 7.22
N GLN A 200 38.94 -17.85 7.79
CA GLN A 200 37.91 -18.77 7.32
C GLN A 200 36.49 -18.17 7.46
N ILE A 201 36.18 -17.54 8.60
CA ILE A 201 34.88 -16.91 8.81
C ILE A 201 34.69 -15.69 7.88
N GLU A 202 35.73 -14.88 7.67
CA GLU A 202 35.68 -13.75 6.74
C GLU A 202 35.42 -14.22 5.30
N LYS A 203 36.04 -15.34 4.90
CA LYS A 203 35.78 -15.97 3.60
C LYS A 203 34.33 -16.45 3.49
N ASP A 204 33.83 -17.18 4.49
CA ASP A 204 32.44 -17.64 4.52
C ASP A 204 31.46 -16.46 4.45
N LEU A 205 31.74 -15.35 5.15
CA LEU A 205 30.94 -14.13 5.11
C LEU A 205 30.96 -13.47 3.72
N ALA A 206 32.11 -13.44 3.05
CA ALA A 206 32.21 -12.92 1.69
C ALA A 206 31.38 -13.77 0.70
N GLU A 207 31.43 -15.10 0.83
CA GLU A 207 30.62 -16.03 0.03
C GLU A 207 29.12 -15.82 0.28
N LEU A 208 28.67 -15.77 1.53
CA LEU A 208 27.27 -15.52 1.89
C LEU A 208 26.79 -14.15 1.39
N THR A 209 27.64 -13.12 1.48
CA THR A 209 27.32 -11.77 0.97
C THR A 209 27.17 -11.76 -0.55
N ALA A 210 28.01 -12.51 -1.27
CA ALA A 210 27.87 -12.70 -2.71
C ALA A 210 26.55 -13.43 -3.06
N MET A 211 26.16 -14.44 -2.28
CA MET A 211 24.87 -15.12 -2.46
C MET A 211 23.68 -14.15 -2.25
N VAL A 212 23.72 -13.29 -1.24
CA VAL A 212 22.68 -12.26 -1.04
C VAL A 212 22.60 -11.34 -2.25
N LYS A 213 23.74 -10.88 -2.79
CA LYS A 213 23.77 -10.03 -3.99
C LYS A 213 23.16 -10.74 -5.21
N ASN A 214 23.42 -12.02 -5.40
CA ASN A 214 22.82 -12.81 -6.49
C ASN A 214 21.31 -12.96 -6.32
N ILE A 215 20.82 -13.12 -5.09
CA ILE A 215 19.38 -13.13 -4.80
C ILE A 215 18.76 -11.76 -5.09
N ASP A 216 19.43 -10.67 -4.74
CA ASP A 216 18.95 -9.31 -5.04
C ASP A 216 18.85 -9.05 -6.55
N GLN A 217 19.83 -9.52 -7.33
CA GLN A 217 19.74 -9.50 -8.80
C GLN A 217 18.60 -10.35 -9.34
N SER A 218 18.36 -11.51 -8.72
CA SER A 218 17.23 -12.38 -9.09
C SER A 218 15.89 -11.72 -8.77
N PHE A 219 15.79 -10.99 -7.65
CA PHE A 219 14.63 -10.16 -7.33
C PHE A 219 14.38 -9.07 -8.35
N GLU A 220 15.44 -8.36 -8.77
CA GLU A 220 15.33 -7.33 -9.78
C GLU A 220 14.85 -7.93 -11.11
N ALA A 221 15.42 -9.06 -11.53
CA ALA A 221 14.97 -9.79 -12.72
C ALA A 221 13.49 -10.19 -12.62
N VAL A 222 13.04 -10.75 -11.50
CA VAL A 222 11.64 -11.11 -11.26
C VAL A 222 10.73 -9.87 -11.29
N SER A 223 11.17 -8.75 -10.73
CA SER A 223 10.42 -7.49 -10.78
C SER A 223 10.30 -6.95 -12.21
N THR A 224 11.37 -7.02 -13.01
CA THR A 224 11.30 -6.64 -14.43
C THR A 224 10.40 -7.57 -15.25
N GLU A 225 10.43 -8.88 -14.98
CA GLU A 225 9.54 -9.87 -15.59
C GLU A 225 8.07 -9.53 -15.29
N LYS A 226 7.76 -9.28 -14.01
CA LYS A 226 6.42 -8.90 -13.55
C LYS A 226 5.93 -7.60 -14.20
N ASN A 227 6.77 -6.57 -14.24
CA ASN A 227 6.41 -5.31 -14.89
C ASN A 227 6.15 -5.51 -16.39
N GLY A 228 6.98 -6.31 -17.07
CA GLY A 228 6.76 -6.66 -18.48
C GLY A 228 5.46 -7.41 -18.72
N LEU A 229 5.05 -8.30 -17.80
CA LEU A 229 3.74 -8.97 -17.87
C LEU A 229 2.59 -7.97 -17.68
N HIS A 230 2.70 -7.05 -16.71
CA HIS A 230 1.70 -6.00 -16.51
C HIS A 230 1.57 -5.05 -17.71
N GLU A 231 2.67 -4.69 -18.36
CA GLU A 231 2.63 -3.88 -19.58
C GLU A 231 1.91 -4.61 -20.73
N LYS A 232 2.16 -5.91 -20.89
CA LYS A 232 1.43 -6.74 -21.87
C LYS A 232 -0.06 -6.79 -21.57
N ILE A 233 -0.43 -7.02 -20.30
CA ILE A 233 -1.85 -7.00 -19.86
C ILE A 233 -2.48 -5.65 -20.19
N LYS A 234 -1.81 -4.55 -19.87
CA LYS A 234 -2.29 -3.19 -20.17
C LYS A 234 -2.47 -2.96 -21.68
N GLY A 235 -1.57 -3.50 -22.50
CA GLY A 235 -1.70 -3.47 -23.97
C GLY A 235 -2.93 -4.23 -24.47
N ILE A 236 -3.21 -5.40 -23.89
CA ILE A 236 -4.42 -6.18 -24.18
C ILE A 236 -5.67 -5.42 -23.73
N ASP A 237 -5.69 -4.85 -22.53
CA ASP A 237 -6.81 -4.04 -22.02
C ASP A 237 -7.08 -2.80 -22.89
N GLY A 238 -6.03 -2.19 -23.45
CA GLY A 238 -6.16 -1.10 -24.42
C GLY A 238 -6.82 -1.58 -25.73
N SER A 239 -6.42 -2.74 -26.21
CA SER A 239 -6.98 -3.35 -27.42
C SER A 239 -8.44 -3.75 -27.24
N LEU A 240 -8.78 -4.37 -26.09
CA LEU A 240 -10.15 -4.70 -25.71
C LEU A 240 -11.02 -3.44 -25.64
N ARG A 241 -10.55 -2.37 -24.98
CA ARG A 241 -11.26 -1.09 -24.92
C ARG A 241 -11.53 -0.47 -26.28
N ALA A 242 -10.58 -0.55 -27.22
CA ALA A 242 -10.78 -0.05 -28.58
C ALA A 242 -11.87 -0.83 -29.34
N ILE A 243 -11.91 -2.17 -29.17
CA ILE A 243 -12.97 -2.99 -29.75
C ILE A 243 -14.32 -2.62 -29.12
N TYR A 244 -14.40 -2.54 -27.78
CA TYR A 244 -15.63 -2.18 -27.09
C TYR A 244 -16.13 -0.77 -27.44
N SER A 245 -15.25 0.22 -27.64
CA SER A 245 -15.68 1.55 -28.09
C SER A 245 -16.25 1.54 -29.51
N THR A 246 -15.70 0.69 -30.37
CA THR A 246 -16.20 0.49 -31.74
C THR A 246 -17.60 -0.14 -31.71
N VAL A 247 -17.79 -1.19 -30.91
CA VAL A 247 -19.10 -1.84 -30.69
C VAL A 247 -20.11 -0.84 -30.12
N MET A 248 -19.72 -0.06 -29.12
CA MET A 248 -20.56 0.99 -28.52
C MET A 248 -21.00 2.03 -29.53
N SER A 249 -20.08 2.53 -30.36
CA SER A 249 -20.39 3.53 -31.38
C SER A 249 -21.39 2.99 -32.41
N ALA A 250 -21.18 1.75 -32.88
CA ALA A 250 -22.07 1.10 -33.82
C ALA A 250 -23.48 0.87 -33.24
N GLU A 251 -23.57 0.51 -31.96
CA GLU A 251 -24.86 0.32 -31.28
C GLU A 251 -25.58 1.65 -31.01
N GLU A 252 -24.84 2.70 -30.65
CA GLU A 252 -25.40 4.05 -30.53
C GLU A 252 -25.95 4.57 -31.87
N GLU A 253 -25.24 4.35 -32.98
CA GLU A 253 -25.70 4.73 -34.31
C GLU A 253 -26.98 3.99 -34.71
N LYS A 254 -27.06 2.68 -34.45
CA LYS A 254 -28.30 1.90 -34.66
C LYS A 254 -29.46 2.45 -33.84
N ARG A 255 -29.22 2.74 -32.55
CA ARG A 255 -30.25 3.30 -31.66
C ARG A 255 -30.72 4.67 -32.15
N ARG A 256 -29.81 5.54 -32.57
CA ARG A 256 -30.14 6.86 -33.15
C ARG A 256 -30.95 6.71 -34.44
N GLY A 257 -30.56 5.79 -35.32
CA GLY A 257 -31.29 5.46 -36.55
C GLY A 257 -32.72 5.00 -36.27
N GLN A 258 -32.91 4.05 -35.34
CA GLN A 258 -34.24 3.57 -34.94
C GLN A 258 -35.10 4.68 -34.32
N GLN A 259 -34.54 5.52 -33.45
CA GLN A 259 -35.26 6.66 -32.88
C GLN A 259 -35.68 7.67 -33.95
N SER A 260 -34.84 7.93 -34.95
CA SER A 260 -35.19 8.81 -36.07
C SER A 260 -36.30 8.21 -36.93
N ALA A 261 -36.25 6.91 -37.23
CA ALA A 261 -37.28 6.20 -37.98
C ALA A 261 -38.62 6.17 -37.22
N GLN A 262 -38.60 5.96 -35.91
CA GLN A 262 -39.79 6.03 -35.06
C GLN A 262 -40.39 7.43 -35.05
N LYS A 263 -39.58 8.49 -34.98
CA LYS A 263 -40.06 9.88 -35.07
C LYS A 263 -40.71 10.16 -36.43
N ILE A 264 -40.08 9.73 -37.53
CA ILE A 264 -40.64 9.90 -38.87
C ILE A 264 -41.98 9.16 -38.99
N SER A 265 -42.05 7.90 -38.54
CA SER A 265 -43.29 7.11 -38.54
C SER A 265 -44.38 7.72 -37.66
N ALA A 266 -44.02 8.24 -36.48
CA ALA A 266 -44.94 8.96 -35.59
C ALA A 266 -45.45 10.26 -36.24
N GLU A 267 -44.59 10.98 -36.96
CA GLU A 267 -44.98 12.19 -37.68
C GLU A 267 -45.88 11.88 -38.89
N GLU A 268 -45.61 10.81 -39.62
CA GLU A 268 -46.45 10.33 -40.73
C GLU A 268 -47.83 9.89 -40.24
N THR A 269 -47.89 9.11 -39.16
CA THR A 269 -49.16 8.72 -38.54
C THR A 269 -49.91 9.93 -37.99
N ALA A 270 -49.22 10.89 -37.35
CA ALA A 270 -49.82 12.14 -36.90
C ALA A 270 -50.37 12.97 -38.08
N LYS A 271 -49.66 13.07 -39.20
CA LYS A 271 -50.13 13.74 -40.43
C LYS A 271 -51.34 13.01 -41.04
N ALA A 272 -51.34 11.68 -41.04
CA ALA A 272 -52.48 10.89 -41.51
C ALA A 272 -53.72 11.10 -40.63
N HIS A 273 -53.55 11.08 -39.30
CA HIS A 273 -54.60 11.40 -38.34
C HIS A 273 -55.09 12.84 -38.48
N ALA A 274 -54.20 13.82 -38.67
CA ALA A 274 -54.58 15.21 -38.89
C ALA A 274 -55.43 15.39 -40.15
N LYS A 275 -55.04 14.75 -41.27
CA LYS A 275 -55.83 14.75 -42.51
C LYS A 275 -57.21 14.09 -42.34
N MET A 276 -57.26 12.97 -41.62
CA MET A 276 -58.53 12.28 -41.32
C MET A 276 -59.43 13.11 -40.40
N ASN A 277 -58.87 13.76 -39.38
CA ASN A 277 -59.62 14.65 -38.50
C ASN A 277 -60.12 15.88 -39.27
N GLU A 278 -59.31 16.44 -40.16
CA GLU A 278 -59.70 17.54 -41.03
C GLU A 278 -60.82 17.13 -41.99
N SER A 279 -60.76 15.93 -42.59
CA SER A 279 -61.84 15.44 -43.45
C SER A 279 -63.14 15.22 -42.67
N VAL A 280 -63.08 14.63 -41.46
CA VAL A 280 -64.24 14.46 -40.58
C VAL A 280 -64.81 15.81 -40.18
N GLN A 281 -63.96 16.77 -39.84
CA GLN A 281 -64.39 18.13 -39.50
C GLN A 281 -65.04 18.82 -40.71
N ARG A 282 -64.47 18.71 -41.91
CA ARG A 282 -65.07 19.24 -43.14
C ARG A 282 -66.42 18.59 -43.43
N GLU A 283 -66.56 17.28 -43.27
CA GLU A 283 -67.84 16.57 -43.43
C GLU A 283 -68.89 17.08 -42.42
N GLN A 284 -68.52 17.21 -41.14
CA GLN A 284 -69.40 17.75 -40.09
C GLN A 284 -69.82 19.21 -40.33
N TRP A 285 -68.95 20.02 -40.94
CA TRP A 285 -69.17 21.44 -41.16
C TRP A 285 -69.74 21.77 -42.56
N SER A 286 -69.71 20.83 -43.50
CA SER A 286 -70.22 21.00 -44.88
C SER A 286 -71.74 21.18 -44.99
N GLY A 287 -72.48 21.16 -43.87
CA GLY A 287 -73.89 21.50 -43.82
C GLY A 287 -74.82 20.50 -44.52
N ILE A 288 -74.29 19.37 -45.00
CA ILE A 288 -75.10 18.25 -45.48
C ILE A 288 -75.47 17.43 -44.24
N PRO A 289 -76.75 17.34 -43.84
CA PRO A 289 -77.13 16.48 -42.74
C PRO A 289 -76.74 15.05 -43.11
N ALA A 290 -75.78 14.47 -42.38
CA ALA A 290 -75.48 13.06 -42.49
C ALA A 290 -76.81 12.29 -42.41
N PRO A 291 -77.08 11.32 -43.30
CA PRO A 291 -78.30 10.52 -43.18
C PRO A 291 -78.28 9.95 -41.77
N VAL A 292 -79.26 10.32 -40.96
CA VAL A 292 -79.49 9.74 -39.65
C VAL A 292 -79.76 8.27 -39.92
N LYS A 293 -78.70 7.45 -39.94
CA LYS A 293 -78.83 6.01 -39.77
C LYS A 293 -79.47 5.90 -38.41
N ASN A 294 -80.79 5.69 -38.43
CA ASN A 294 -81.60 5.40 -37.27
C ASN A 294 -80.78 4.52 -36.35
N ARG A 295 -80.71 4.88 -35.07
CA ARG A 295 -80.00 4.16 -34.00
C ARG A 295 -80.58 2.73 -33.81
N THR A 296 -80.53 1.88 -34.82
CA THR A 296 -81.00 0.48 -34.78
C THR A 296 -80.02 -0.38 -34.01
N PHE A 297 -78.74 0.01 -33.95
CA PHE A 297 -77.70 -0.74 -33.24
C PHE A 297 -77.97 -0.89 -31.73
N LEU A 298 -78.62 0.09 -31.08
CA LEU A 298 -79.05 -0.03 -29.68
C LEU A 298 -80.41 -0.73 -29.53
N LYS A 299 -81.24 -0.79 -30.58
CA LYS A 299 -82.52 -1.51 -30.55
C LYS A 299 -82.33 -3.02 -30.76
N GLU A 300 -81.34 -3.42 -31.55
CA GLU A 300 -81.00 -4.82 -31.86
C GLU A 300 -79.94 -5.43 -30.94
N ALA A 301 -79.38 -4.67 -29.99
CA ALA A 301 -78.41 -5.18 -29.03
C ALA A 301 -79.08 -6.21 -28.08
N PRO A 302 -78.42 -7.35 -27.79
CA PRO A 302 -78.91 -8.34 -26.82
C PRO A 302 -79.18 -7.67 -25.47
N ASP A 303 -80.26 -8.04 -24.78
CA ASP A 303 -80.66 -7.35 -23.54
C ASP A 303 -79.59 -7.40 -22.44
N GLY A 304 -78.75 -8.44 -22.41
CA GLY A 304 -77.59 -8.50 -21.51
C GLY A 304 -76.48 -7.49 -21.79
N PHE A 305 -76.40 -6.92 -23.01
CA PHE A 305 -75.50 -5.82 -23.34
C PHE A 305 -76.06 -4.46 -22.91
N LYS A 306 -77.39 -4.28 -23.02
CA LYS A 306 -78.08 -3.08 -22.53
C LYS A 306 -77.98 -2.99 -21.00
N GLU A 307 -78.21 -4.10 -20.30
CA GLU A 307 -78.11 -4.15 -18.84
C GLU A 307 -76.67 -3.90 -18.34
N ARG A 308 -75.65 -4.36 -19.08
CA ARG A 308 -74.23 -4.06 -18.76
C ARG A 308 -73.88 -2.59 -18.99
N LEU A 309 -74.45 -1.97 -20.02
CA LEU A 309 -74.28 -0.54 -20.28
C LEU A 309 -74.97 0.32 -19.22
N GLU A 310 -76.17 -0.05 -18.80
CA GLU A 310 -76.89 0.62 -17.71
C GLU A 310 -76.12 0.48 -16.39
N LYS A 311 -75.68 -0.73 -16.03
CA LYS A 311 -74.83 -0.93 -14.83
C LYS A 311 -73.51 -0.18 -14.91
N SER A 312 -72.90 -0.11 -16.08
CA SER A 312 -71.68 0.68 -16.28
C SER A 312 -71.96 2.17 -16.09
N ALA A 313 -73.06 2.69 -16.65
CA ALA A 313 -73.46 4.09 -16.51
C ALA A 313 -73.81 4.44 -15.05
N GLU A 314 -74.55 3.57 -14.35
CA GLU A 314 -74.84 3.71 -12.92
C GLU A 314 -73.55 3.72 -12.09
N SER A 315 -72.61 2.81 -12.36
CA SER A 315 -71.33 2.76 -11.66
C SER A 315 -70.45 3.99 -11.94
N GLU A 316 -70.49 4.55 -13.14
CA GLU A 316 -69.80 5.79 -13.49
C GLU A 316 -70.46 7.01 -12.80
N GLU A 317 -71.79 7.07 -12.75
CA GLU A 317 -72.51 8.13 -12.02
C GLU A 317 -72.22 8.08 -10.52
N GLU A 318 -72.16 6.88 -9.93
CA GLU A 318 -71.76 6.72 -8.53
C GLU A 318 -70.31 7.16 -8.28
N GLN A 319 -69.40 6.82 -9.19
CA GLN A 319 -68.00 7.29 -9.12
C GLN A 319 -67.91 8.81 -9.25
N ARG A 320 -68.69 9.42 -10.16
CA ARG A 320 -68.77 10.87 -10.31
C ARG A 320 -69.34 11.54 -9.06
N LYS A 321 -70.39 10.97 -8.44
CA LYS A 321 -70.94 11.48 -7.18
C LYS A 321 -69.92 11.39 -6.05
N LYS A 322 -69.21 10.26 -5.90
CA LYS A 322 -68.13 10.10 -4.92
C LYS A 322 -66.99 11.09 -5.17
N PHE A 323 -66.61 11.30 -6.43
CA PHE A 323 -65.59 12.28 -6.81
C PHE A 323 -65.99 13.71 -6.46
N ILE A 324 -67.23 14.12 -6.77
CA ILE A 324 -67.76 15.44 -6.39
C ILE A 324 -67.80 15.59 -4.86
N GLN A 325 -68.25 14.57 -4.13
CA GLN A 325 -68.23 14.58 -2.66
C GLN A 325 -66.81 14.72 -2.11
N THR A 326 -65.83 14.02 -2.69
CA THR A 326 -64.42 14.12 -2.28
C THR A 326 -63.85 15.52 -2.53
N ILE A 327 -64.20 16.14 -3.66
CA ILE A 327 -63.84 17.53 -3.96
C ILE A 327 -64.52 18.50 -2.98
N ASP A 328 -65.80 18.32 -2.70
CA ASP A 328 -66.55 19.18 -1.76
C ASP A 328 -66.03 19.06 -0.32
N GLU A 329 -65.56 17.89 0.10
CA GLU A 329 -64.90 17.67 1.39
C GLU A 329 -63.52 18.35 1.44
N GLN A 330 -62.73 18.28 0.37
CA GLN A 330 -61.43 18.97 0.26
C GLN A 330 -61.55 20.50 0.23
N ILE A 331 -62.70 21.05 -0.22
CA ILE A 331 -62.95 22.49 -0.23
C ILE A 331 -63.44 23.01 1.15
N LYS A 332 -63.95 22.13 2.03
CA LYS A 332 -64.44 22.50 3.38
C LYS A 332 -63.38 22.38 4.49
N THR A 333 -62.24 21.75 4.23
CA THR A 333 -61.01 21.82 5.03
C THR A 333 -60.10 22.93 4.52
#